data_AF-A0A7X6ZG89-F1
#
_entry.id   AF-A0A7X6ZG89-F1
#
_cell.length_a   1.000
_cell.length_b   1.000
_cell.length_c   1.000
_cell.angle_alpha   90.00
_cell.angle_beta   90.00
_cell.angle_gamma   90.00
#
_symmetry.space_group_name_H-M   'P 1'
#
loop_
_entity.id
_entity.type
_entity.pdbx_description
1 polymer ?
#
loop_
_entity_poly.entity_id
_entity_poly.type
_entity_poly.pdbx_seq_one_letter_code
_entity_poly.pdbx_strand_id
1 'polypeptide(L)'
;MNELKKPTLLKPAHGETVSLLKDEFKTFLATPRNERLASFENPEKRRTLFEIGYRNNPVTLEWAIPELTEESHFTVELSPYEDFADTFTVTTRDTSISVNNLLINTDYFWRVKHRVNGNVSISDIASFRTEDHPPRMLQIKGLLNGRDIGGRLTIHGKRIKQGLIYRTAGLNDNADIGYYSYRELTEVNLNNPKYSNTVEQAKLLRDLIKDSEELLKTHHTHKLLECTIGKKWVLFKPDTSLFDSTPLHESLTFREIPDKLLNAEAFHIELDDQGAFNIPDHGRLKPAVLMQEFYAPDDGFMQAGVGGNWFWDFRINGKKVFDRMHGHHRRTISPNDYTAHFPVKKGKNLATALVRSGMGGWTWCFKTVPHLLPEKILTENLAYFTDGFDFMSPIIKSRAPGANRLDADGIRFLKNELGIKTDVDLRTDLECWGMTESPLGSDVEWFRSSSRVYAAMCTDDGKGAFAKVFRKLLDRNNYPLVFHCIAGADRTGAVAFILKGLLGAQEEELYTDWELTAFYQFDPTFSHADRFSHLISCFNQQPGNNIHEKIESYVLNLGFTQDDLASFRDFMLE
;
A
#
# COMPACT_ATOMS: atom_id res chain seq x y z
N MET A 1 1.13 -54.00 -38.70
CA MET A 1 1.03 -52.92 -37.69
C MET A 1 0.08 -51.89 -38.27
N ASN A 2 -1.04 -51.60 -37.60
CA ASN A 2 -1.92 -50.52 -38.04
C ASN A 2 -1.15 -49.20 -37.87
N GLU A 3 -1.10 -48.38 -38.92
CA GLU A 3 -0.53 -47.03 -38.81
C GLU A 3 -1.27 -46.25 -37.73
N LEU A 4 -0.50 -45.61 -36.84
CA LEU A 4 -1.04 -44.78 -35.77
C LEU A 4 -1.80 -43.62 -36.42
N LYS A 5 -3.06 -43.42 -36.03
CA LYS A 5 -3.86 -42.31 -36.56
C LYS A 5 -3.26 -40.97 -36.13
N LYS A 6 -3.35 -39.97 -37.01
CA LYS A 6 -2.88 -38.62 -36.70
C LYS A 6 -3.89 -37.89 -35.81
N PRO A 7 -3.44 -37.03 -34.87
CA PRO A 7 -4.33 -36.10 -34.18
C PRO A 7 -4.96 -35.10 -35.15
N THR A 8 -6.23 -34.77 -34.92
CA THR A 8 -6.97 -33.73 -35.64
C THR A 8 -7.03 -32.48 -34.76
N LEU A 9 -6.46 -31.37 -35.22
CA LEU A 9 -6.47 -30.10 -34.49
C LEU A 9 -7.86 -29.46 -34.56
N LEU A 10 -8.38 -29.01 -33.41
CA LEU A 10 -9.75 -28.49 -33.30
C LEU A 10 -9.77 -26.99 -32.99
N LYS A 11 -9.05 -26.57 -31.95
CA LYS A 11 -9.00 -25.17 -31.51
C LYS A 11 -7.57 -24.75 -31.15
N PRO A 12 -7.16 -23.52 -31.48
CA PRO A 12 -7.82 -22.61 -32.41
C PRO A 12 -7.92 -23.22 -33.82
N ALA A 13 -8.96 -22.86 -34.56
CA ALA A 13 -9.10 -23.28 -35.95
C ALA A 13 -8.00 -22.65 -36.81
N HIS A 14 -7.63 -23.30 -37.91
CA HIS A 14 -6.62 -22.77 -38.83
C HIS A 14 -7.03 -21.38 -39.35
N GLY A 15 -6.19 -20.37 -39.12
CA GLY A 15 -6.43 -18.98 -39.49
C GLY A 15 -7.32 -18.19 -38.50
N GLU A 16 -7.69 -18.78 -37.36
CA GLU A 16 -8.49 -18.09 -36.34
C GLU A 16 -7.73 -16.91 -35.71
N THR A 17 -8.43 -15.82 -35.40
CA THR A 17 -7.90 -14.75 -34.54
C THR A 17 -8.40 -14.93 -33.12
N VAL A 18 -7.49 -15.06 -32.16
CA VAL A 18 -7.78 -15.35 -30.75
C VAL A 18 -7.49 -14.13 -29.88
N SER A 19 -8.50 -13.71 -29.11
CA SER A 19 -8.35 -12.61 -28.14
C SER A 19 -7.68 -13.09 -26.86
N LEU A 20 -6.59 -12.44 -26.47
CA LEU A 20 -5.94 -12.70 -25.16
C LEU A 20 -6.61 -11.90 -24.04
N LEU A 21 -7.20 -10.74 -24.34
CA LEU A 21 -7.85 -9.87 -23.37
C LEU A 21 -9.28 -10.34 -23.08
N LYS A 22 -9.64 -10.29 -21.80
CA LYS A 22 -11.03 -10.45 -21.35
C LYS A 22 -11.94 -9.39 -21.97
N ASP A 23 -13.21 -9.74 -22.20
CA ASP A 23 -14.21 -8.82 -22.75
C ASP A 23 -14.48 -7.65 -21.79
N GLU A 24 -14.38 -7.87 -20.48
CA GLU A 24 -14.51 -6.82 -19.48
C GLU A 24 -13.37 -5.79 -19.57
N PHE A 25 -12.14 -6.22 -19.88
CA PHE A 25 -11.04 -5.29 -20.14
C PHE A 25 -11.27 -4.50 -21.41
N LYS A 26 -11.67 -5.15 -22.51
CA LYS A 26 -11.96 -4.47 -23.78
C LYS A 26 -13.08 -3.44 -23.59
N THR A 27 -14.12 -3.79 -22.86
CA THR A 27 -15.22 -2.88 -22.49
C THR A 27 -14.71 -1.69 -21.69
N PHE A 28 -13.89 -1.94 -20.65
CA PHE A 28 -13.29 -0.87 -19.85
C PHE A 28 -12.41 0.05 -20.70
N LEU A 29 -11.55 -0.50 -21.55
CA LEU A 29 -10.64 0.27 -22.41
C LEU A 29 -11.38 1.10 -23.47
N ALA A 30 -12.50 0.60 -23.97
CA ALA A 30 -13.35 1.30 -24.94
C ALA A 30 -14.24 2.39 -24.30
N THR A 31 -14.52 2.28 -23.00
CA THR A 31 -15.31 3.27 -22.25
C THR A 31 -14.66 4.66 -22.31
N PRO A 32 -15.37 5.75 -22.64
CA PRO A 32 -14.80 7.09 -22.66
C PRO A 32 -14.13 7.50 -21.34
N ARG A 33 -13.02 8.26 -21.41
CA ARG A 33 -12.20 8.63 -20.24
C ARG A 33 -13.03 9.24 -19.10
N ASN A 34 -13.92 10.17 -19.40
CA ASN A 34 -14.80 10.82 -18.40
C ASN A 34 -15.68 9.83 -17.63
N GLU A 35 -16.14 8.76 -18.28
CA GLU A 35 -16.92 7.71 -17.63
C GLU A 35 -16.03 6.76 -16.81
N ARG A 36 -14.81 6.47 -17.30
CA ARG A 36 -13.82 5.72 -16.51
C ARG A 36 -13.45 6.47 -15.23
N LEU A 37 -13.23 7.79 -15.29
CA LEU A 37 -12.94 8.63 -14.12
C LEU A 37 -13.99 8.48 -13.02
N ALA A 38 -15.27 8.47 -13.37
CA ALA A 38 -16.37 8.31 -12.40
C ALA A 38 -16.33 6.95 -11.67
N SER A 39 -15.74 5.92 -12.29
CA SER A 39 -15.52 4.63 -11.62
C SER A 39 -14.45 4.71 -10.54
N PHE A 40 -13.48 5.63 -10.65
CA PHE A 40 -12.41 5.82 -9.66
C PHE A 40 -12.82 6.73 -8.48
N GLU A 41 -13.85 7.55 -8.65
CA GLU A 41 -14.39 8.42 -7.60
C GLU A 41 -15.35 7.68 -6.65
N ASN A 42 -15.88 6.52 -7.08
CA ASN A 42 -16.83 5.73 -6.31
C ASN A 42 -16.18 4.41 -5.80
N PRO A 43 -16.03 4.22 -4.46
CA PRO A 43 -15.48 3.00 -3.89
C PRO A 43 -16.14 1.70 -4.33
N GLU A 44 -17.47 1.68 -4.52
CA GLU A 44 -18.20 0.48 -4.93
C GLU A 44 -17.95 0.13 -6.39
N LYS A 45 -17.91 1.15 -7.27
CA LYS A 45 -17.52 0.92 -8.68
C LYS A 45 -16.09 0.40 -8.80
N ARG A 46 -15.16 0.89 -7.97
CA ARG A 46 -13.79 0.34 -7.91
C ARG A 46 -13.75 -1.10 -7.43
N ARG A 47 -14.57 -1.45 -6.44
CA ARG A 47 -14.69 -2.83 -5.98
C ARG A 47 -15.12 -3.74 -7.14
N THR A 48 -16.06 -3.31 -7.96
CA THR A 48 -16.46 -4.06 -9.17
C THR A 48 -15.29 -4.27 -10.14
N LEU A 49 -14.44 -3.26 -10.37
CA LEU A 49 -13.24 -3.42 -11.21
C LEU A 49 -12.28 -4.48 -10.64
N PHE A 50 -12.06 -4.45 -9.32
CA PHE A 50 -11.23 -5.45 -8.65
C PHE A 50 -11.82 -6.87 -8.74
N GLU A 51 -13.14 -7.02 -8.62
CA GLU A 51 -13.84 -8.30 -8.65
C GLU A 51 -13.83 -8.98 -10.03
N ILE A 52 -13.77 -8.21 -11.13
CA ILE A 52 -13.52 -8.76 -12.48
C ILE A 52 -12.19 -9.54 -12.52
N GLY A 53 -11.23 -9.10 -11.70
CA GLY A 53 -9.92 -9.70 -11.56
C GLY A 53 -9.02 -9.43 -12.77
N TYR A 54 -7.77 -9.84 -12.63
CA TYR A 54 -6.71 -9.36 -13.50
C TYR A 54 -6.17 -10.35 -14.54
N ARG A 55 -6.65 -11.60 -14.51
CA ARG A 55 -6.15 -12.67 -15.39
C ARG A 55 -6.66 -12.49 -16.81
N ASN A 56 -5.81 -12.79 -17.79
CA ASN A 56 -6.19 -12.80 -19.20
C ASN A 56 -6.81 -14.14 -19.61
N ASN A 57 -7.32 -14.20 -20.85
CA ASN A 57 -7.78 -15.44 -21.45
C ASN A 57 -6.57 -16.26 -21.91
N PRO A 58 -6.38 -17.51 -21.43
CA PRO A 58 -5.42 -18.41 -22.03
C PRO A 58 -5.88 -18.80 -23.45
N VAL A 59 -4.93 -19.14 -24.31
CA VAL A 59 -5.24 -19.82 -25.57
C VAL A 59 -5.32 -21.31 -25.29
N THR A 60 -6.49 -21.91 -25.49
CA THR A 60 -6.68 -23.36 -25.37
C THR A 60 -6.36 -24.02 -26.71
N LEU A 61 -5.31 -24.84 -26.73
CA LEU A 61 -4.99 -25.72 -27.84
C LEU A 61 -5.70 -27.07 -27.60
N GLU A 62 -6.60 -27.47 -28.49
CA GLU A 62 -7.46 -28.65 -28.36
C GLU A 62 -7.38 -29.52 -29.62
N TRP A 63 -7.25 -30.83 -29.45
CA TRP A 63 -7.22 -31.79 -30.55
C TRP A 63 -8.06 -33.02 -30.23
N ALA A 64 -8.43 -33.77 -31.26
CA ALA A 64 -9.04 -35.09 -31.14
C ALA A 64 -8.07 -36.17 -31.64
N ILE A 65 -8.17 -37.35 -31.04
CA ILE A 65 -7.53 -38.56 -31.55
C ILE A 65 -8.59 -39.67 -31.70
N PRO A 66 -8.60 -40.44 -32.80
CA PRO A 66 -9.61 -41.49 -32.99
C PRO A 66 -9.57 -42.60 -31.93
N GLU A 67 -8.38 -42.92 -31.41
CA GLU A 67 -8.17 -43.95 -30.40
C GLU A 67 -7.25 -43.41 -29.31
N LEU A 68 -7.81 -43.10 -28.14
CA LEU A 68 -7.08 -42.70 -26.95
C LEU A 68 -6.86 -43.92 -26.06
N THR A 69 -5.60 -44.19 -25.72
CA THR A 69 -5.19 -45.31 -24.87
C THR A 69 -4.45 -44.80 -23.63
N GLU A 70 -4.33 -45.62 -22.59
CA GLU A 70 -3.56 -45.24 -21.38
C GLU A 70 -2.07 -44.97 -21.68
N GLU A 71 -1.55 -45.58 -22.75
CA GLU A 71 -0.18 -45.40 -23.26
C GLU A 71 -0.04 -44.18 -24.17
N SER A 72 -1.12 -43.42 -24.39
CA SER A 72 -1.08 -42.23 -25.24
C SER A 72 -0.41 -41.06 -24.54
N HIS A 73 0.60 -40.52 -25.21
CA HIS A 73 1.31 -39.31 -24.81
C HIS A 73 1.33 -38.32 -25.98
N PHE A 74 1.14 -37.05 -25.67
CA PHE A 74 1.16 -35.97 -26.66
C PHE A 74 2.31 -35.01 -26.38
N THR A 75 2.96 -34.56 -27.44
CA THR A 75 3.88 -33.43 -27.40
C THR A 75 3.29 -32.34 -28.29
N VAL A 76 2.87 -31.23 -27.68
CA VAL A 76 2.39 -30.04 -28.39
C VAL A 76 3.58 -29.15 -28.68
N GLU A 77 3.70 -28.74 -29.94
CA GLU A 77 4.71 -27.78 -30.40
C GLU A 77 4.00 -26.52 -30.89
N LEU A 78 4.38 -25.35 -30.37
CA LEU A 78 3.84 -24.04 -30.72
C LEU A 78 5.00 -23.09 -31.00
N SER A 79 4.95 -22.37 -32.12
CA SER A 79 6.04 -21.49 -32.57
C SER A 79 5.47 -20.26 -33.27
N PRO A 80 6.07 -19.06 -33.13
CA PRO A 80 5.73 -17.91 -33.95
C PRO A 80 6.28 -18.02 -35.39
N TYR A 81 7.07 -19.05 -35.67
CA TYR A 81 7.66 -19.34 -36.99
C TYR A 81 7.13 -20.68 -37.53
N GLU A 82 6.73 -20.70 -38.81
CA GLU A 82 6.20 -21.88 -39.50
C GLU A 82 7.20 -23.04 -39.56
N ASP A 83 8.50 -22.74 -39.58
CA ASP A 83 9.58 -23.72 -39.56
C ASP A 83 9.92 -24.28 -38.18
N PHE A 84 9.23 -23.81 -37.12
CA PHE A 84 9.42 -24.22 -35.73
C PHE A 84 10.81 -23.85 -35.16
N ALA A 85 11.46 -22.79 -35.64
CA ALA A 85 12.77 -22.34 -35.13
C ALA A 85 12.79 -21.92 -33.65
N ASP A 86 11.66 -21.46 -33.09
CA ASP A 86 11.49 -21.08 -31.67
C ASP A 86 10.24 -21.74 -31.09
N THR A 87 10.40 -22.99 -30.64
CA THR A 87 9.27 -23.86 -30.30
C THR A 87 9.07 -23.98 -28.80
N PHE A 88 7.93 -23.50 -28.32
CA PHE A 88 7.37 -23.90 -27.05
C PHE A 88 6.86 -25.35 -27.14
N THR A 89 7.33 -26.21 -26.23
CA THR A 89 6.99 -27.63 -26.23
C THR A 89 6.41 -28.05 -24.88
N VAL A 90 5.25 -28.71 -24.90
CA VAL A 90 4.63 -29.30 -23.69
C VAL A 90 4.29 -30.76 -23.95
N THR A 91 4.61 -31.62 -22.99
CA THR A 91 4.14 -33.01 -22.99
C THR A 91 2.95 -33.16 -22.07
N THR A 92 1.89 -33.82 -22.53
CA THR A 92 0.68 -34.09 -21.76
C THR A 92 0.07 -35.45 -22.13
N ARG A 93 -0.83 -35.96 -21.29
CA ARG A 93 -1.73 -37.09 -21.61
C ARG A 93 -3.13 -36.63 -21.99
N ASP A 94 -3.46 -35.39 -21.69
CA ASP A 94 -4.74 -34.78 -22.04
C ASP A 94 -4.79 -34.44 -23.52
N THR A 95 -5.99 -34.22 -24.06
CA THR A 95 -6.21 -33.81 -25.45
C THR A 95 -6.37 -32.28 -25.59
N SER A 96 -5.94 -31.54 -24.57
CA SER A 96 -5.89 -30.09 -24.60
C SER A 96 -4.81 -29.55 -23.67
N ILE A 97 -4.32 -28.34 -23.97
CA ILE A 97 -3.48 -27.54 -23.07
C ILE A 97 -3.93 -26.07 -23.11
N SER A 98 -3.63 -25.33 -22.04
CA SER A 98 -3.80 -23.88 -21.99
C SER A 98 -2.43 -23.19 -22.02
N VAL A 99 -2.26 -22.26 -22.96
CA VAL A 99 -1.05 -21.47 -23.13
C VAL A 99 -1.34 -20.01 -22.75
N ASN A 100 -0.50 -19.44 -21.89
CA ASN A 100 -0.60 -18.06 -21.44
C ASN A 100 0.54 -17.22 -22.04
N ASN A 101 0.46 -15.91 -21.87
CA ASN A 101 1.56 -14.97 -22.11
C ASN A 101 2.06 -14.93 -23.56
N LEU A 102 1.25 -15.30 -24.56
CA LEU A 102 1.62 -15.11 -25.96
C LEU A 102 1.78 -13.63 -26.30
N LEU A 103 2.62 -13.32 -27.28
CA LEU A 103 2.70 -12.00 -27.90
C LEU A 103 1.35 -11.66 -28.54
N ILE A 104 0.93 -10.39 -28.51
CA ILE A 104 -0.24 -9.91 -29.24
C ILE A 104 0.10 -9.63 -30.71
N ASN A 105 -0.91 -9.55 -31.58
CA ASN A 105 -0.72 -9.29 -33.01
C ASN A 105 0.32 -10.22 -33.68
N THR A 106 0.36 -11.49 -33.29
CA THR A 106 1.41 -12.44 -33.71
C THR A 106 0.77 -13.71 -34.25
N ASP A 107 1.26 -14.18 -35.39
CA ASP A 107 0.87 -15.49 -35.93
C ASP A 107 1.63 -16.58 -35.17
N TYR A 108 0.93 -17.66 -34.85
CA TYR A 108 1.48 -18.86 -34.24
C TYR A 108 1.11 -20.08 -35.06
N PHE A 109 2.06 -20.99 -35.18
CA PHE A 109 1.94 -22.27 -35.84
C PHE A 109 2.06 -23.37 -34.79
N TRP A 110 1.20 -24.37 -34.87
CA TRP A 110 1.19 -25.44 -33.89
C TRP A 110 0.85 -26.79 -34.50
N ARG A 111 1.38 -27.83 -33.84
CA ARG A 111 1.12 -29.23 -34.18
C ARG A 111 1.22 -30.11 -32.95
N VAL A 112 0.65 -31.31 -33.05
CA VAL A 112 0.64 -32.30 -31.97
C VAL A 112 1.29 -33.59 -32.45
N LYS A 113 2.29 -34.06 -31.71
CA LYS A 113 2.90 -35.39 -31.88
C LYS A 113 2.22 -36.34 -30.90
N HIS A 114 1.57 -37.38 -31.41
CA HIS A 114 0.99 -38.46 -30.59
C HIS A 114 1.94 -39.65 -30.56
N ARG A 115 2.19 -40.16 -29.36
CA ARG A 115 3.08 -41.29 -29.11
C ARG A 115 2.33 -42.40 -28.38
N VAL A 116 2.45 -43.62 -28.87
CA VAL A 116 1.90 -44.83 -28.24
C VAL A 116 2.90 -45.97 -28.41
N ASN A 117 3.34 -46.58 -27.32
CA ASN A 117 4.26 -47.73 -27.36
C ASN A 117 5.50 -47.52 -28.27
N GLY A 118 6.04 -46.30 -28.28
CA GLY A 118 7.21 -45.91 -29.10
C GLY A 118 6.90 -45.49 -30.54
N ASN A 119 5.69 -45.74 -31.06
CA ASN A 119 5.26 -45.25 -32.37
C ASN A 119 4.83 -43.78 -32.30
N VAL A 120 5.04 -43.01 -33.36
CA VAL A 120 4.73 -41.58 -33.42
C VAL A 120 3.88 -41.26 -34.64
N SER A 121 2.78 -40.54 -34.45
CA SER A 121 2.06 -39.82 -35.51
C SER A 121 2.10 -38.32 -35.23
N ILE A 122 1.98 -37.51 -36.28
CA ILE A 122 2.01 -36.04 -36.17
C ILE A 122 0.79 -35.49 -36.90
N SER A 123 0.11 -34.53 -36.28
CA SER A 123 -0.97 -33.78 -36.92
C SER A 123 -0.47 -32.99 -38.13
N ASP A 124 -1.39 -32.48 -38.94
CA ASP A 124 -1.08 -31.37 -39.83
C ASP A 124 -0.78 -30.10 -39.00
N ILE A 125 -0.17 -29.09 -39.63
CA ILE A 125 0.12 -27.80 -38.99
C ILE A 125 -1.13 -26.92 -39.08
N ALA A 126 -1.58 -26.39 -37.94
CA ALA A 126 -2.56 -25.31 -37.90
C ALA A 126 -1.87 -24.01 -37.50
N SER A 127 -2.51 -22.89 -37.82
CA SER A 127 -2.05 -21.57 -37.40
C SER A 127 -3.20 -20.76 -36.81
N PHE A 128 -2.88 -19.79 -35.97
CA PHE A 128 -3.82 -18.78 -35.48
C PHE A 128 -3.07 -17.47 -35.23
N ARG A 129 -3.80 -16.36 -35.18
CA ARG A 129 -3.26 -15.05 -34.85
C ARG A 129 -3.76 -14.58 -33.50
N THR A 130 -2.89 -14.02 -32.67
CA THR A 130 -3.36 -13.29 -31.47
C THR A 130 -3.88 -11.92 -31.86
N GLU A 131 -5.01 -11.50 -31.28
CA GLU A 131 -5.64 -10.20 -31.55
C GLU A 131 -4.67 -9.03 -31.34
N ASP A 132 -4.78 -8.01 -32.19
CA ASP A 132 -4.02 -6.76 -32.08
C ASP A 132 -4.68 -5.79 -31.09
N HIS A 133 -4.69 -6.17 -29.81
CA HIS A 133 -5.28 -5.35 -28.75
C HIS A 133 -4.34 -5.24 -27.55
N PRO A 134 -3.64 -4.10 -27.37
CA PRO A 134 -2.83 -3.87 -26.17
C PRO A 134 -3.72 -3.60 -24.94
N PRO A 135 -3.18 -3.81 -23.72
CA PRO A 135 -1.84 -4.32 -23.42
C PRO A 135 -1.75 -5.86 -23.48
N ARG A 136 -0.53 -6.36 -23.72
CA ARG A 136 -0.18 -7.76 -23.40
C ARG A 136 -0.04 -7.90 -21.88
N MET A 137 -1.04 -8.51 -21.26
CA MET A 137 -1.05 -8.83 -19.83
C MET A 137 -0.24 -10.11 -19.57
N LEU A 138 0.53 -10.12 -18.49
CA LEU A 138 1.34 -11.26 -18.08
C LEU A 138 0.72 -11.95 -16.86
N GLN A 139 0.53 -13.25 -16.99
CA GLN A 139 0.22 -14.15 -15.89
C GLN A 139 1.51 -14.78 -15.39
N ILE A 140 2.03 -14.23 -14.30
CA ILE A 140 3.22 -14.73 -13.63
C ILE A 140 2.80 -15.17 -12.23
N LYS A 141 3.05 -16.43 -11.90
CA LYS A 141 2.65 -16.98 -10.60
C LYS A 141 3.35 -16.22 -9.47
N GLY A 142 2.58 -15.79 -8.47
CA GLY A 142 3.09 -14.99 -7.35
C GLY A 142 3.26 -13.50 -7.64
N LEU A 143 3.14 -13.05 -8.89
CA LEU A 143 3.25 -11.64 -9.25
C LEU A 143 1.96 -11.08 -9.83
N LEU A 144 1.65 -9.88 -9.38
CA LEU A 144 0.52 -9.09 -9.86
C LEU A 144 1.02 -8.00 -10.80
N ASN A 145 0.07 -7.40 -11.51
CA ASN A 145 0.28 -6.17 -12.27
C ASN A 145 1.33 -6.28 -13.39
N GLY A 146 1.55 -7.51 -13.88
CA GLY A 146 2.50 -7.83 -14.94
C GLY A 146 2.00 -7.45 -16.32
N ARG A 147 2.76 -6.62 -17.06
CA ARG A 147 2.46 -6.22 -18.43
C ARG A 147 3.72 -5.99 -19.25
N ASP A 148 3.60 -6.25 -20.54
CA ASP A 148 4.57 -5.80 -21.55
C ASP A 148 4.32 -4.32 -21.89
N ILE A 149 5.38 -3.53 -21.99
CA ILE A 149 5.31 -2.15 -22.47
C ILE A 149 5.08 -2.12 -23.99
N GLY A 150 5.48 -3.17 -24.69
CA GLY A 150 5.34 -3.31 -26.14
C GLY A 150 3.93 -3.60 -26.63
N GLY A 151 3.83 -3.78 -27.94
CA GLY A 151 2.63 -4.17 -28.67
C GLY A 151 1.71 -3.00 -29.05
N ARG A 152 2.04 -1.77 -28.67
CA ARG A 152 1.21 -0.58 -28.94
C ARG A 152 1.56 0.07 -30.27
N LEU A 153 0.55 0.49 -31.02
CA LEU A 153 0.73 1.32 -32.20
C LEU A 153 0.95 2.77 -31.79
N THR A 154 2.02 3.37 -32.27
CA THR A 154 2.39 4.75 -31.93
C THR A 154 1.65 5.76 -32.79
N ILE A 155 1.63 7.02 -32.37
CA ILE A 155 1.13 8.17 -33.15
C ILE A 155 1.92 8.39 -34.45
N HIS A 156 3.07 7.73 -34.61
CA HIS A 156 3.93 7.79 -35.79
C HIS A 156 3.82 6.54 -36.69
N GLY A 157 2.87 5.64 -36.41
CA GLY A 157 2.59 4.46 -37.24
C GLY A 157 3.54 3.27 -37.04
N LYS A 158 4.62 3.42 -36.26
CA LYS A 158 5.47 2.29 -35.82
C LYS A 158 4.87 1.60 -34.60
N ARG A 159 5.27 0.35 -34.33
CA ARG A 159 4.86 -0.41 -33.15
C ARG A 159 5.97 -0.42 -32.10
N ILE A 160 5.60 -0.35 -30.82
CA ILE A 160 6.55 -0.60 -29.74
C ILE A 160 6.86 -2.10 -29.69
N LYS A 161 8.13 -2.49 -29.82
CA LYS A 161 8.58 -3.89 -29.77
C LYS A 161 8.13 -4.57 -28.48
N GLN A 162 7.59 -5.77 -28.62
CA GLN A 162 7.20 -6.63 -27.51
C GLN A 162 8.42 -7.39 -26.96
N GLY A 163 8.34 -7.80 -25.70
CA GLY A 163 9.31 -8.71 -25.10
C GLY A 163 10.62 -8.06 -24.60
N LEU A 164 10.69 -6.73 -24.59
CA LEU A 164 11.90 -6.01 -24.20
C LEU A 164 11.81 -5.39 -22.80
N ILE A 165 10.66 -4.80 -22.46
CA ILE A 165 10.43 -4.14 -21.18
C ILE A 165 9.14 -4.62 -20.55
N TYR A 166 9.24 -5.08 -19.31
CA TYR A 166 8.10 -5.52 -18.53
C TYR A 166 7.94 -4.67 -17.27
N ARG A 167 6.70 -4.41 -16.87
CA ARG A 167 6.36 -3.84 -15.58
C ARG A 167 5.63 -4.85 -14.71
N THR A 168 5.91 -4.88 -13.42
CA THR A 168 5.24 -5.78 -12.46
C THR A 168 5.05 -5.13 -11.08
N ALA A 169 4.31 -5.80 -10.19
CA ALA A 169 4.48 -5.65 -8.75
C ALA A 169 5.85 -6.19 -8.30
N GLY A 170 6.22 -5.92 -7.04
CA GLY A 170 7.55 -6.27 -6.53
C GLY A 170 7.81 -7.75 -6.56
N LEU A 171 9.04 -8.14 -6.95
CA LEU A 171 9.45 -9.55 -7.02
C LEU A 171 9.49 -10.21 -5.63
N ASN A 172 9.67 -9.41 -4.58
CA ASN A 172 9.56 -9.78 -3.19
C ASN A 172 8.74 -8.74 -2.40
N ASP A 173 8.34 -9.09 -1.18
CA ASP A 173 7.66 -8.18 -0.27
C ASP A 173 8.57 -7.04 0.21
N ASN A 174 7.97 -6.06 0.88
CA ASN A 174 8.75 -5.10 1.65
C ASN A 174 9.57 -5.80 2.74
N ALA A 175 10.65 -5.14 3.14
CA ALA A 175 11.39 -5.50 4.33
C ALA A 175 10.46 -5.84 5.50
N ASP A 176 10.72 -6.98 6.12
CA ASP A 176 10.05 -7.38 7.33
C ASP A 176 10.66 -6.59 8.50
N ILE A 177 9.81 -5.87 9.23
CA ILE A 177 10.20 -5.05 10.37
C ILE A 177 9.53 -5.65 11.60
N GLY A 178 10.35 -6.30 12.43
CA GLY A 178 9.92 -6.76 13.74
C GLY A 178 9.98 -5.62 14.74
N TYR A 179 8.92 -5.48 15.53
CA TYR A 179 8.81 -4.51 16.61
C TYR A 179 8.83 -5.22 17.97
N TYR A 180 9.29 -4.53 19.01
CA TYR A 180 9.12 -5.04 20.38
C TYR A 180 7.67 -4.82 20.82
N SER A 181 7.04 -5.88 21.33
CA SER A 181 5.79 -5.74 22.10
C SER A 181 6.05 -5.12 23.47
N TYR A 182 5.00 -4.60 24.11
CA TYR A 182 5.08 -4.13 25.51
C TYR A 182 5.76 -5.14 26.45
N ARG A 183 5.43 -6.44 26.30
CA ARG A 183 5.96 -7.53 27.16
C ARG A 183 7.43 -7.84 26.92
N GLU A 184 7.96 -7.55 25.72
CA GLU A 184 9.35 -7.81 25.37
C GLU A 184 10.28 -6.64 25.69
N LEU A 185 9.73 -5.47 25.94
CA LEU A 185 10.56 -4.31 26.22
C LEU A 185 11.16 -4.38 27.62
N THR A 186 12.46 -4.15 27.67
CA THR A 186 13.24 -4.02 28.90
C THR A 186 13.73 -2.58 29.07
N GLU A 187 14.37 -2.28 30.21
CA GLU A 187 15.08 -1.01 30.40
C GLU A 187 16.18 -0.79 29.35
N VAL A 188 16.84 -1.86 28.89
CA VAL A 188 17.87 -1.76 27.85
C VAL A 188 17.27 -1.24 26.54
N ASN A 189 16.08 -1.71 26.16
CA ASN A 189 15.41 -1.25 24.95
C ASN A 189 14.99 0.22 25.05
N LEU A 190 14.48 0.62 26.21
CA LEU A 190 14.05 1.99 26.47
C LEU A 190 15.23 2.97 26.61
N ASN A 191 16.40 2.53 27.02
CA ASN A 191 17.57 3.42 27.13
C ASN A 191 18.39 3.47 25.83
N ASN A 192 17.89 2.89 24.74
CA ASN A 192 18.56 2.96 23.45
C ASN A 192 18.43 4.38 22.86
N PRO A 193 19.56 5.11 22.68
CA PRO A 193 19.55 6.51 22.26
C PRO A 193 18.97 6.71 20.85
N LYS A 194 18.93 5.65 20.02
CA LYS A 194 18.30 5.68 18.70
C LYS A 194 16.81 6.03 18.76
N TYR A 195 16.15 5.73 19.88
CA TYR A 195 14.70 5.89 20.04
C TYR A 195 14.33 6.96 21.06
N SER A 196 15.23 7.91 21.37
CA SER A 196 15.02 8.92 22.43
C SER A 196 13.64 9.60 22.39
N ASN A 197 13.12 9.90 21.19
CA ASN A 197 11.81 10.53 21.01
C ASN A 197 10.62 9.59 21.26
N THR A 198 10.77 8.29 21.01
CA THR A 198 9.73 7.26 21.20
C THR A 198 9.72 6.73 22.65
N VAL A 199 10.88 6.74 23.30
CA VAL A 199 11.12 6.11 24.61
C VAL A 199 10.24 6.68 25.71
N GLU A 200 10.05 8.00 25.77
CA GLU A 200 9.24 8.62 26.83
C GLU A 200 7.77 8.18 26.76
N GLN A 201 7.22 8.12 25.55
CA GLN A 201 5.86 7.63 25.33
C GLN A 201 5.74 6.14 25.65
N ALA A 202 6.77 5.35 25.31
CA ALA A 202 6.80 3.92 25.59
C ALA A 202 6.89 3.63 27.10
N LYS A 203 7.67 4.42 27.85
CA LYS A 203 7.74 4.38 29.32
C LYS A 203 6.36 4.63 29.92
N LEU A 204 5.70 5.70 29.48
CA LEU A 204 4.41 6.09 30.00
C LEU A 204 3.32 5.03 29.76
N LEU A 205 3.19 4.54 28.52
CA LEU A 205 2.23 3.47 28.22
C LEU A 205 2.57 2.21 29.00
N ARG A 206 3.86 1.91 29.17
CA ARG A 206 4.27 0.76 29.99
C ARG A 206 3.76 0.87 31.42
N ASP A 207 3.92 2.04 32.04
CA ASP A 207 3.45 2.28 33.41
C ASP A 207 1.92 2.22 33.50
N LEU A 208 1.18 2.78 32.53
CA LEU A 208 -0.29 2.71 32.48
C LEU A 208 -0.81 1.28 32.30
N ILE A 209 -0.15 0.48 31.45
CA ILE A 209 -0.49 -0.94 31.25
C ILE A 209 -0.24 -1.71 32.55
N LYS A 210 0.94 -1.55 33.15
CA LYS A 210 1.29 -2.21 34.42
C LYS A 210 0.31 -1.86 35.54
N ASP A 211 0.00 -0.58 35.70
CA ASP A 211 -0.97 -0.10 36.69
C ASP A 211 -2.37 -0.69 36.40
N SER A 212 -2.79 -0.75 35.13
CA SER A 212 -4.09 -1.32 34.74
C SER A 212 -4.15 -2.83 34.99
N GLU A 213 -3.07 -3.58 34.73
CA GLU A 213 -2.97 -5.02 35.03
C GLU A 213 -3.02 -5.28 36.53
N GLU A 214 -2.34 -4.48 37.34
CA GLU A 214 -2.38 -4.57 38.80
C GLU A 214 -3.78 -4.25 39.34
N LEU A 215 -4.40 -3.19 38.85
CA LEU A 215 -5.78 -2.83 39.21
C LEU A 215 -6.78 -3.90 38.78
N LEU A 216 -6.65 -4.46 37.58
CA LEU A 216 -7.53 -5.53 37.11
C LEU A 216 -7.46 -6.75 38.05
N LYS A 217 -6.28 -7.07 38.59
CA LYS A 217 -6.11 -8.16 39.58
C LYS A 217 -6.71 -7.81 40.94
N THR A 218 -6.61 -6.56 41.36
CA THR A 218 -6.88 -6.13 42.74
C THR A 218 -8.20 -5.36 42.91
N HIS A 219 -8.93 -5.03 41.85
CA HIS A 219 -10.11 -4.14 41.91
C HIS A 219 -11.18 -4.59 42.93
N HIS A 220 -11.33 -5.90 43.14
CA HIS A 220 -12.29 -6.47 44.10
C HIS A 220 -11.96 -6.18 45.58
N THR A 221 -10.71 -5.81 45.89
CA THR A 221 -10.29 -5.43 47.25
C THR A 221 -10.51 -3.95 47.54
N HIS A 222 -10.90 -3.17 46.53
CA HIS A 222 -11.00 -1.72 46.63
C HIS A 222 -12.44 -1.25 46.76
N LYS A 223 -12.66 -0.24 47.61
CA LYS A 223 -13.97 0.37 47.82
C LYS A 223 -14.29 1.31 46.65
N LEU A 224 -15.32 0.99 45.86
CA LEU A 224 -15.89 1.92 44.88
C LEU A 224 -16.75 2.96 45.59
N LEU A 225 -16.50 4.24 45.32
CA LEU A 225 -17.16 5.37 45.97
C LEU A 225 -18.15 6.03 45.01
N GLU A 226 -19.38 6.23 45.50
CA GLU A 226 -20.38 7.06 44.84
C GLU A 226 -20.14 8.53 45.22
N CYS A 227 -19.36 9.24 44.41
CA CYS A 227 -19.11 10.66 44.60
C CYS A 227 -19.12 11.42 43.27
N THR A 228 -19.54 12.67 43.32
CA THR A 228 -19.76 13.49 42.12
C THR A 228 -18.62 14.49 41.97
N ILE A 229 -18.01 14.51 40.80
CA ILE A 229 -17.12 15.60 40.38
C ILE A 229 -18.00 16.67 39.75
N GLY A 230 -17.82 17.93 40.17
CA GLY A 230 -18.71 19.03 39.80
C GLY A 230 -18.67 19.36 38.30
N LYS A 231 -19.77 19.96 37.79
CA LYS A 231 -19.84 20.47 36.41
C LYS A 231 -19.00 21.73 36.17
N LYS A 232 -18.56 22.41 37.24
CA LYS A 232 -17.78 23.65 37.18
C LYS A 232 -16.29 23.35 37.22
N TRP A 233 -15.60 23.68 36.15
CA TRP A 233 -14.17 23.47 35.98
C TRP A 233 -13.44 24.80 35.83
N VAL A 234 -12.18 24.83 36.27
CA VAL A 234 -11.26 25.93 35.99
C VAL A 234 -10.45 25.57 34.75
N LEU A 235 -10.45 26.45 33.77
CA LEU A 235 -9.80 26.32 32.49
C LEU A 235 -8.63 27.31 32.41
N PHE A 236 -7.46 26.81 32.06
CA PHE A 236 -6.30 27.59 31.68
C PHE A 236 -6.04 27.41 30.19
N LYS A 237 -5.71 28.51 29.50
CA LYS A 237 -5.35 28.54 28.07
C LYS A 237 -3.91 29.05 27.91
N PRO A 238 -2.90 28.22 28.21
CA PRO A 238 -1.51 28.65 28.16
C PRO A 238 -1.04 28.87 26.72
N ASP A 239 0.05 29.62 26.58
CA ASP A 239 0.75 29.76 25.31
C ASP A 239 1.26 28.39 24.83
N THR A 240 1.06 28.08 23.54
CA THR A 240 1.42 26.78 22.97
C THR A 240 2.91 26.48 23.10
N SER A 241 3.78 27.46 22.85
CA SER A 241 5.24 27.24 22.92
C SER A 241 5.71 26.97 24.34
N LEU A 242 5.11 27.64 25.33
CA LEU A 242 5.40 27.42 26.74
C LEU A 242 4.84 26.07 27.23
N PHE A 243 3.64 25.69 26.76
CA PHE A 243 3.03 24.40 27.07
C PHE A 243 3.86 23.23 26.51
N ASP A 244 4.26 23.30 25.25
CA ASP A 244 5.01 22.23 24.57
C ASP A 244 6.45 22.08 25.07
N SER A 245 7.08 23.18 25.51
CA SER A 245 8.43 23.17 26.08
C SER A 245 8.48 22.78 27.56
N THR A 246 7.32 22.72 28.23
CA THR A 246 7.26 22.32 29.64
C THR A 246 7.07 20.80 29.76
N PRO A 247 7.85 20.09 30.59
CA PRO A 247 7.63 18.68 30.91
C PRO A 247 6.40 18.53 31.82
N LEU A 248 5.20 18.72 31.25
CA LEU A 248 3.92 18.72 31.98
C LEU A 248 3.57 17.37 32.59
N HIS A 249 4.31 16.31 32.26
CA HIS A 249 4.21 14.99 32.90
C HIS A 249 4.72 15.01 34.35
N GLU A 250 5.69 15.87 34.69
CA GLU A 250 6.27 15.99 36.04
C GLU A 250 5.90 17.29 36.76
N SER A 251 5.68 18.39 36.02
CA SER A 251 5.53 19.74 36.60
C SER A 251 4.12 20.08 37.09
N LEU A 252 3.08 19.34 36.70
CA LEU A 252 1.69 19.56 37.12
C LEU A 252 1.27 18.66 38.29
N THR A 253 2.07 18.56 39.34
CA THR A 253 1.74 17.80 40.57
C THR A 253 0.88 18.60 41.54
N PHE A 254 -0.03 19.41 41.01
CA PHE A 254 -0.89 20.27 41.80
C PHE A 254 -1.81 19.45 42.71
N ARG A 255 -1.96 19.92 43.95
CA ARG A 255 -2.96 19.43 44.90
C ARG A 255 -4.15 20.38 45.04
N GLU A 256 -4.01 21.59 44.50
CA GLU A 256 -4.99 22.67 44.51
C GLU A 256 -4.93 23.44 43.20
N ILE A 257 -6.03 24.12 42.83
CA ILE A 257 -6.09 24.91 41.60
C ILE A 257 -5.30 26.21 41.78
N PRO A 258 -4.26 26.49 40.97
CA PRO A 258 -3.51 27.73 41.08
C PRO A 258 -4.28 28.91 40.47
N ASP A 259 -3.99 30.14 40.91
CA ASP A 259 -4.59 31.35 40.29
C ASP A 259 -4.13 31.54 38.84
N LYS A 260 -2.89 31.13 38.53
CA LYS A 260 -2.31 31.14 37.18
C LYS A 260 -1.58 29.85 36.87
N LEU A 261 -1.60 29.43 35.62
CA LEU A 261 -0.88 28.26 35.14
C LEU A 261 -0.18 28.57 33.82
N LEU A 262 1.15 28.42 33.79
CA LEU A 262 1.98 28.74 32.60
C LEU A 262 1.62 30.12 32.03
N ASN A 263 1.55 31.13 32.90
CA ASN A 263 1.15 32.51 32.61
C ASN A 263 -0.29 32.70 32.11
N ALA A 264 -1.12 31.66 32.04
CA ALA A 264 -2.55 31.79 31.77
C ALA A 264 -3.34 32.07 33.05
N GLU A 265 -4.30 32.98 32.96
CA GLU A 265 -5.29 33.24 34.01
C GLU A 265 -6.30 32.08 34.10
N ALA A 266 -6.88 31.91 35.30
CA ALA A 266 -7.98 30.97 35.54
C ALA A 266 -9.30 31.48 34.93
N PHE A 267 -9.98 30.62 34.17
CA PHE A 267 -11.33 30.87 33.65
C PHE A 267 -12.31 29.81 34.16
N HIS A 268 -13.47 30.20 34.65
CA HIS A 268 -14.49 29.23 35.02
C HIS A 268 -15.32 28.82 33.81
N ILE A 269 -15.52 27.51 33.64
CA ILE A 269 -16.44 26.93 32.67
C ILE A 269 -17.43 26.02 33.38
N GLU A 270 -18.57 25.79 32.76
CA GLU A 270 -19.58 24.85 33.23
C GLU A 270 -19.95 23.88 32.11
N LEU A 271 -19.93 22.58 32.41
CA LEU A 271 -20.35 21.53 31.48
C LEU A 271 -21.88 21.56 31.30
N ASP A 272 -22.34 21.27 30.09
CA ASP A 272 -23.77 21.15 29.76
C ASP A 272 -24.44 19.93 30.43
N ASP A 273 -25.71 19.70 30.13
CA ASP A 273 -26.46 18.57 30.69
C ASP A 273 -26.03 17.21 30.16
N GLN A 274 -25.34 17.18 29.03
CA GLN A 274 -24.70 16.01 28.48
C GLN A 274 -23.30 15.78 29.07
N GLY A 275 -22.80 16.70 29.91
CA GLY A 275 -21.50 16.63 30.54
C GLY A 275 -20.38 17.10 29.61
N ALA A 276 -20.66 17.93 28.61
CA ALA A 276 -19.70 18.42 27.63
C ALA A 276 -19.52 19.95 27.71
N PHE A 277 -18.36 20.41 27.28
CA PHE A 277 -18.08 21.82 27.02
C PHE A 277 -17.34 21.95 25.70
N ASN A 278 -17.89 22.78 24.82
CA ASN A 278 -17.36 23.01 23.49
C ASN A 278 -16.65 24.36 23.43
N ILE A 279 -15.40 24.37 22.98
CA ILE A 279 -14.73 25.61 22.61
C ILE A 279 -14.96 25.87 21.11
N PRO A 280 -15.67 26.95 20.74
CA PRO A 280 -15.89 27.30 19.34
C PRO A 280 -14.56 27.58 18.63
N ASP A 281 -14.52 27.23 17.34
CA ASP A 281 -13.32 27.25 16.50
C ASP A 281 -12.83 28.69 16.26
N HIS A 282 -11.95 29.17 17.14
CA HIS A 282 -11.36 30.50 17.07
C HIS A 282 -9.84 30.40 17.20
N GLY A 283 -9.20 29.97 16.11
CA GLY A 283 -7.76 29.98 15.95
C GLY A 283 -7.09 28.64 16.24
N ARG A 284 -6.24 28.23 15.29
CA ARG A 284 -5.50 26.97 15.27
C ARG A 284 -4.67 26.74 16.56
N LEU A 285 -4.60 25.48 17.02
CA LEU A 285 -3.49 24.90 17.79
C LEU A 285 -3.29 25.36 19.26
N LYS A 286 -4.33 25.74 20.02
CA LYS A 286 -4.14 26.13 21.44
C LYS A 286 -4.39 24.97 22.43
N PRO A 287 -3.45 24.69 23.35
CA PRO A 287 -3.64 23.72 24.42
C PRO A 287 -4.58 24.27 25.50
N ALA A 288 -5.03 23.38 26.37
CA ALA A 288 -5.85 23.72 27.53
C ALA A 288 -5.58 22.80 28.71
N VAL A 289 -5.71 23.36 29.91
CA VAL A 289 -5.68 22.58 31.15
C VAL A 289 -6.97 22.86 31.90
N LEU A 290 -7.72 21.81 32.19
CA LEU A 290 -8.94 21.89 32.97
C LEU A 290 -8.72 21.26 34.34
N MET A 291 -9.16 21.92 35.39
CA MET A 291 -8.98 21.47 36.77
C MET A 291 -10.30 21.56 37.54
N GLN A 292 -10.53 20.57 38.40
CA GLN A 292 -11.71 20.53 39.25
C GLN A 292 -11.35 19.89 40.59
N GLU A 293 -11.65 20.59 41.69
CA GLU A 293 -11.53 20.06 43.05
C GLU A 293 -12.81 19.37 43.50
N PHE A 294 -12.68 18.17 44.04
CA PHE A 294 -13.81 17.42 44.57
C PHE A 294 -13.45 16.74 45.89
N TYR A 295 -14.47 16.30 46.62
CA TYR A 295 -14.31 15.65 47.91
C TYR A 295 -14.71 14.18 47.82
N ALA A 296 -13.85 13.29 48.31
CA ALA A 296 -14.17 11.88 48.49
C ALA A 296 -14.43 11.57 49.98
N PRO A 297 -15.51 10.84 50.31
CA PRO A 297 -15.87 10.54 51.70
C PRO A 297 -14.90 9.58 52.39
N ASP A 298 -14.12 8.82 51.63
CA ASP A 298 -13.21 7.80 52.10
C ASP A 298 -12.06 7.59 51.10
N ASP A 299 -11.06 6.80 51.48
CA ASP A 299 -10.10 6.24 50.52
C ASP A 299 -10.82 5.18 49.66
N GLY A 300 -10.60 5.20 48.35
CA GLY A 300 -11.27 4.28 47.46
C GLY A 300 -11.03 4.60 45.99
N PHE A 301 -11.96 4.17 45.15
CA PHE A 301 -11.91 4.35 43.71
C PHE A 301 -13.17 5.03 43.19
N MET A 302 -13.01 5.74 42.08
CA MET A 302 -14.09 6.37 41.35
C MET A 302 -14.06 5.95 39.89
N GLN A 303 -15.19 6.19 39.23
CA GLN A 303 -15.36 5.99 37.80
C GLN A 303 -15.90 7.25 37.16
N ALA A 304 -15.29 7.66 36.06
CA ALA A 304 -15.77 8.78 35.28
C ALA A 304 -15.65 8.50 33.78
N GLY A 305 -16.69 8.86 33.05
CA GLY A 305 -16.62 9.12 31.64
C GLY A 305 -15.79 10.37 31.39
N VAL A 306 -14.77 10.27 30.55
CA VAL A 306 -13.84 11.38 30.24
C VAL A 306 -13.53 11.40 28.76
N GLY A 307 -13.40 12.58 28.15
CA GLY A 307 -13.14 12.60 26.71
C GLY A 307 -12.82 13.95 26.12
N GLY A 308 -12.12 13.91 24.99
CA GLY A 308 -11.79 15.08 24.20
C GLY A 308 -11.47 14.74 22.74
N ASN A 309 -11.62 15.72 21.86
CA ASN A 309 -11.43 15.56 20.40
C ASN A 309 -9.97 15.29 20.00
N TRP A 310 -9.02 15.89 20.71
CA TRP A 310 -7.60 15.91 20.35
C TRP A 310 -6.73 15.59 21.55
N PHE A 311 -5.58 14.94 21.29
CA PHE A 311 -4.66 14.33 22.26
C PHE A 311 -4.78 14.89 23.67
N TRP A 312 -5.22 14.06 24.61
CA TRP A 312 -5.50 14.51 25.97
C TRP A 312 -5.12 13.48 27.00
N ASP A 313 -4.79 13.93 28.21
CA ASP A 313 -4.60 13.04 29.34
C ASP A 313 -5.45 13.49 30.54
N PHE A 314 -5.81 12.51 31.39
CA PHE A 314 -6.62 12.72 32.58
C PHE A 314 -5.85 12.25 33.82
N ARG A 315 -5.89 13.09 34.86
CA ARG A 315 -5.10 12.93 36.07
C ARG A 315 -5.91 13.13 37.32
N ILE A 316 -5.52 12.42 38.37
CA ILE A 316 -6.04 12.57 39.71
C ILE A 316 -4.87 12.82 40.65
N ASN A 317 -4.92 13.94 41.38
CA ASN A 317 -3.88 14.37 42.30
C ASN A 317 -2.47 14.37 41.64
N GLY A 318 -2.41 14.83 40.38
CA GLY A 318 -1.19 14.88 39.57
C GLY A 318 -0.79 13.55 38.92
N LYS A 319 -1.30 12.40 39.37
CA LYS A 319 -1.03 11.10 38.75
C LYS A 319 -1.89 10.91 37.51
N LYS A 320 -1.27 10.60 36.38
CA LYS A 320 -2.00 10.24 35.15
C LYS A 320 -2.72 8.91 35.33
N VAL A 321 -4.01 8.90 35.03
CA VAL A 321 -4.89 7.73 35.16
C VAL A 321 -5.53 7.33 33.83
N PHE A 322 -5.46 8.21 32.83
CA PHE A 322 -5.87 7.91 31.46
C PHE A 322 -5.04 8.77 30.49
N ASP A 323 -4.67 8.23 29.33
CA ASP A 323 -4.00 8.99 28.28
C ASP A 323 -4.53 8.61 26.90
N ARG A 324 -5.05 9.60 26.17
CA ARG A 324 -5.49 9.48 24.78
C ARG A 324 -4.41 10.03 23.85
N MET A 325 -3.49 9.16 23.47
CA MET A 325 -2.35 9.49 22.59
C MET A 325 -2.65 9.45 21.08
N HIS A 326 -3.87 9.08 20.68
CA HIS A 326 -4.30 9.03 19.27
C HIS A 326 -5.66 9.72 19.09
N GLY A 327 -5.73 10.71 18.19
CA GLY A 327 -6.94 11.49 17.92
C GLY A 327 -8.11 10.64 17.43
N HIS A 328 -9.34 11.01 17.80
CA HIS A 328 -10.53 10.37 17.28
C HIS A 328 -10.99 11.13 16.03
N HIS A 329 -10.72 10.57 14.85
CA HIS A 329 -11.28 11.11 13.62
C HIS A 329 -12.76 10.67 13.52
N ARG A 330 -13.69 11.63 13.46
CA ARG A 330 -15.07 11.48 12.95
C ARG A 330 -16.19 11.02 13.93
N ARG A 331 -16.11 11.22 15.25
CA ARG A 331 -17.27 11.02 16.15
C ARG A 331 -17.53 12.24 17.03
N THR A 332 -18.80 12.41 17.42
CA THR A 332 -19.21 13.34 18.48
C THR A 332 -18.64 12.86 19.81
N ILE A 333 -17.82 13.68 20.47
CA ILE A 333 -17.23 13.34 21.77
C ILE A 333 -18.29 13.34 22.87
N SER A 334 -18.32 12.24 23.63
CA SER A 334 -19.26 12.00 24.72
C SER A 334 -18.56 11.39 25.93
N PRO A 335 -19.03 11.65 27.17
CA PRO A 335 -18.53 10.95 28.36
C PRO A 335 -18.68 9.43 28.29
N ASN A 336 -19.47 8.90 27.36
CA ASN A 336 -19.64 7.46 27.18
C ASN A 336 -18.57 6.82 26.26
N ASP A 337 -17.72 7.61 25.60
CA ASP A 337 -16.72 7.09 24.65
C ASP A 337 -15.52 6.46 25.37
N TYR A 338 -15.11 7.04 26.50
CA TYR A 338 -14.02 6.52 27.34
C TYR A 338 -14.38 6.61 28.82
N THR A 339 -14.04 5.56 29.56
CA THR A 339 -14.25 5.51 31.00
C THR A 339 -12.93 5.28 31.72
N ALA A 340 -12.63 6.12 32.70
CA ALA A 340 -11.50 5.95 33.59
C ALA A 340 -11.96 5.37 34.93
N HIS A 341 -11.16 4.44 35.47
CA HIS A 341 -11.28 3.92 36.83
C HIS A 341 -10.02 4.32 37.60
N PHE A 342 -10.16 5.11 38.66
CA PHE A 342 -9.01 5.77 39.29
C PHE A 342 -9.12 5.88 40.81
N PRO A 343 -7.98 5.86 41.52
CA PRO A 343 -7.96 5.97 42.97
C PRO A 343 -8.24 7.41 43.42
N VAL A 344 -8.88 7.55 44.58
CA VAL A 344 -9.10 8.81 45.28
C VAL A 344 -8.78 8.67 46.76
N LYS A 345 -8.43 9.79 47.39
CA LYS A 345 -8.12 9.86 48.82
C LYS A 345 -9.25 10.52 49.58
N LYS A 346 -9.51 10.06 50.81
CA LYS A 346 -10.43 10.71 51.72
C LYS A 346 -10.07 12.19 51.84
N GLY A 347 -11.06 13.05 51.67
CA GLY A 347 -10.84 14.49 51.67
C GLY A 347 -10.81 15.06 50.25
N LYS A 348 -10.04 16.15 50.11
CA LYS A 348 -9.92 16.92 48.87
C LYS A 348 -9.06 16.18 47.84
N ASN A 349 -9.55 16.11 46.61
CA ASN A 349 -8.85 15.59 45.43
C ASN A 349 -8.92 16.61 44.30
N LEU A 350 -7.97 16.51 43.37
CA LEU A 350 -7.91 17.35 42.17
C LEU A 350 -7.98 16.47 40.92
N ALA A 351 -9.02 16.67 40.11
CA ALA A 351 -9.09 16.16 38.75
C ALA A 351 -8.41 17.18 37.80
N THR A 352 -7.57 16.69 36.90
CA THR A 352 -6.90 17.53 35.90
C THR A 352 -7.00 16.87 34.52
N ALA A 353 -7.47 17.62 33.53
CA ALA A 353 -7.46 17.22 32.14
C ALA A 353 -6.51 18.13 31.35
N LEU A 354 -5.61 17.52 30.59
CA LEU A 354 -4.71 18.24 29.69
C LEU A 354 -5.17 17.96 28.28
N VAL A 355 -5.52 18.99 27.53
CA VAL A 355 -5.82 18.91 26.09
C VAL A 355 -4.66 19.56 25.34
N ARG A 356 -3.96 18.78 24.52
CA ARG A 356 -2.81 19.26 23.74
C ARG A 356 -3.28 20.03 22.52
N SER A 357 -2.39 20.82 21.94
CA SER A 357 -2.65 21.52 20.68
C SER A 357 -2.98 20.55 19.54
N GLY A 358 -4.03 20.85 18.77
CA GLY A 358 -4.48 20.07 17.61
C GLY A 358 -5.11 20.93 16.50
N MET A 359 -5.61 20.29 15.44
CA MET A 359 -6.26 21.01 14.32
C MET A 359 -7.73 21.35 14.66
N GLY A 360 -8.06 22.64 14.81
CA GLY A 360 -9.42 23.22 14.82
C GLY A 360 -10.31 22.82 16.01
N GLY A 361 -10.60 23.77 16.91
CA GLY A 361 -11.47 23.62 18.08
C GLY A 361 -11.16 22.44 19.02
N TRP A 362 -11.80 22.39 20.19
CA TRP A 362 -11.82 21.16 21.01
C TRP A 362 -13.07 21.10 21.90
N THR A 363 -13.48 19.88 22.21
CA THR A 363 -14.54 19.54 23.16
C THR A 363 -13.91 18.82 24.33
N TRP A 364 -14.30 19.16 25.55
CA TRP A 364 -14.01 18.36 26.75
C TRP A 364 -15.32 17.82 27.29
N CYS A 365 -15.33 16.56 27.70
CA CYS A 365 -16.48 15.96 28.34
C CYS A 365 -16.09 15.19 29.60
N PHE A 366 -16.97 15.24 30.59
CA PHE A 366 -16.79 14.59 31.88
C PHE A 366 -18.14 14.23 32.49
N LYS A 367 -18.29 13.00 33.01
CA LYS A 367 -19.45 12.59 33.79
C LYS A 367 -19.08 11.46 34.76
N THR A 368 -19.46 11.57 36.03
CA THR A 368 -19.33 10.44 36.97
C THR A 368 -20.23 9.28 36.51
N VAL A 369 -19.70 8.05 36.51
CA VAL A 369 -20.41 6.83 36.08
C VAL A 369 -20.23 5.69 37.10
N PRO A 370 -20.80 5.80 38.32
CA PRO A 370 -20.42 4.96 39.46
C PRO A 370 -20.93 3.50 39.40
N HIS A 371 -21.66 3.12 38.35
CA HIS A 371 -22.34 1.83 38.25
C HIS A 371 -21.81 0.92 37.13
N LEU A 372 -20.64 1.25 36.57
CA LEU A 372 -20.02 0.39 35.58
C LEU A 372 -19.17 -0.69 36.26
N LEU A 373 -19.15 -1.88 35.69
CA LEU A 373 -18.34 -2.99 36.21
C LEU A 373 -16.84 -2.61 36.11
N PRO A 374 -16.09 -2.54 37.23
CA PRO A 374 -14.67 -2.17 37.21
C PRO A 374 -13.84 -3.05 36.27
N GLU A 375 -14.08 -4.36 36.27
CA GLU A 375 -13.41 -5.32 35.40
C GLU A 375 -13.56 -4.97 33.91
N LYS A 376 -14.77 -4.57 33.49
CA LYS A 376 -15.04 -4.17 32.10
C LYS A 376 -14.21 -2.94 31.72
N ILE A 377 -14.27 -1.89 32.54
CA ILE A 377 -13.53 -0.63 32.29
C ILE A 377 -12.02 -0.89 32.23
N LEU A 378 -11.51 -1.65 33.21
CA LEU A 378 -10.08 -1.94 33.30
C LEU A 378 -9.60 -2.80 32.13
N THR A 379 -10.41 -3.76 31.66
CA THR A 379 -10.11 -4.57 30.48
C THR A 379 -10.09 -3.72 29.20
N GLU A 380 -11.08 -2.85 29.02
CA GLU A 380 -11.15 -1.93 27.87
C GLU A 380 -9.97 -0.95 27.86
N ASN A 381 -9.59 -0.41 29.03
CA ASN A 381 -8.44 0.48 29.16
C ASN A 381 -7.12 -0.24 28.91
N LEU A 382 -6.96 -1.46 29.44
CA LEU A 382 -5.78 -2.28 29.21
C LEU A 382 -5.61 -2.61 27.73
N ALA A 383 -6.68 -3.01 27.05
CA ALA A 383 -6.68 -3.23 25.61
C ALA A 383 -6.30 -1.95 24.87
N TYR A 384 -6.92 -0.81 25.22
CA TYR A 384 -6.62 0.48 24.61
C TYR A 384 -5.15 0.91 24.76
N PHE A 385 -4.56 0.76 25.94
CA PHE A 385 -3.15 1.10 26.16
C PHE A 385 -2.21 0.13 25.45
N THR A 386 -2.55 -1.16 25.39
CA THR A 386 -1.80 -2.18 24.66
C THR A 386 -1.83 -1.91 23.15
N ASP A 387 -3.00 -1.64 22.58
CA ASP A 387 -3.14 -1.26 21.18
C ASP A 387 -2.37 0.03 20.89
N GLY A 388 -2.52 1.04 21.75
CA GLY A 388 -1.78 2.30 21.64
C GLY A 388 -0.26 2.09 21.64
N PHE A 389 0.22 1.07 22.36
CA PHE A 389 1.62 0.67 22.38
C PHE A 389 2.07 0.14 21.01
N ASP A 390 1.24 -0.70 20.38
CA ASP A 390 1.51 -1.32 19.08
C ASP A 390 1.37 -0.32 17.91
N PHE A 391 0.57 0.74 18.08
CA PHE A 391 0.40 1.82 17.09
C PHE A 391 1.43 2.97 17.20
N MET A 392 2.15 3.09 18.32
CA MET A 392 3.28 4.02 18.41
C MET A 392 4.35 3.70 17.38
N SER A 393 5.18 4.67 16.97
CA SER A 393 6.32 4.40 16.06
C SER A 393 7.27 3.40 16.74
N PRO A 394 7.18 2.09 16.44
CA PRO A 394 7.53 1.12 17.46
C PRO A 394 9.05 0.95 17.50
N ILE A 395 9.57 0.60 18.68
CA ILE A 395 10.99 0.32 18.83
C ILE A 395 11.29 -0.92 17.98
N ILE A 396 12.10 -0.73 16.93
CA ILE A 396 12.42 -1.79 15.98
C ILE A 396 13.32 -2.82 16.68
N LYS A 397 12.83 -4.07 16.72
CA LYS A 397 13.49 -5.26 17.24
C LYS A 397 14.40 -5.89 16.19
N SER A 398 13.93 -6.00 14.96
CA SER A 398 14.68 -6.60 13.86
C SER A 398 14.28 -6.01 12.52
N ARG A 399 15.15 -6.19 11.53
CA ARG A 399 14.84 -5.93 10.13
C ARG A 399 15.40 -7.08 9.29
N ALA A 400 14.61 -7.56 8.35
CA ALA A 400 15.02 -8.57 7.39
C ALA A 400 14.54 -8.18 5.98
N PRO A 401 15.20 -8.68 4.91
CA PRO A 401 14.68 -8.57 3.56
C PRO A 401 13.27 -9.17 3.45
N GLY A 402 12.42 -8.58 2.62
CA GLY A 402 11.09 -9.12 2.38
C GLY A 402 11.13 -10.47 1.66
N ALA A 403 10.17 -11.34 2.00
CA ALA A 403 10.06 -12.68 1.42
C ALA A 403 9.85 -12.64 -0.10
N ASN A 404 10.46 -13.59 -0.81
CA ASN A 404 10.28 -13.71 -2.26
C ASN A 404 8.82 -14.05 -2.58
N ARG A 405 8.21 -13.34 -3.53
CA ARG A 405 6.85 -13.64 -3.99
C ARG A 405 6.83 -14.70 -5.07
N LEU A 406 7.96 -14.90 -5.73
CA LEU A 406 8.13 -15.87 -6.79
C LEU A 406 8.44 -17.25 -6.23
N ASP A 407 7.79 -18.26 -6.81
CA ASP A 407 8.22 -19.65 -6.67
C ASP A 407 9.18 -20.05 -7.81
N ALA A 408 9.60 -21.32 -7.82
CA ALA A 408 10.52 -21.82 -8.83
C ALA A 408 10.00 -21.69 -10.27
N ASP A 409 8.67 -21.80 -10.47
CA ASP A 409 8.05 -21.63 -11.78
C ASP A 409 8.10 -20.17 -12.23
N GLY A 410 7.79 -19.23 -11.32
CA GLY A 410 7.87 -17.79 -11.60
C GLY A 410 9.28 -17.33 -11.92
N ILE A 411 10.29 -17.82 -11.18
CA ILE A 411 11.71 -17.54 -11.46
C ILE A 411 12.11 -18.10 -12.82
N ARG A 412 11.78 -19.37 -13.12
CA ARG A 412 12.06 -19.99 -14.43
C ARG A 412 11.42 -19.20 -15.56
N PHE A 413 10.15 -18.82 -15.42
CA PHE A 413 9.42 -18.08 -16.43
C PHE A 413 10.09 -16.74 -16.75
N LEU A 414 10.38 -15.94 -15.72
CA LEU A 414 11.04 -14.64 -15.91
C LEU A 414 12.44 -14.79 -16.53
N LYS A 415 13.25 -15.75 -16.07
CA LYS A 415 14.63 -15.88 -16.54
C LYS A 415 14.77 -16.57 -17.88
N ASN A 416 14.04 -17.66 -18.09
CA ASN A 416 14.27 -18.55 -19.23
C ASN A 416 13.29 -18.28 -20.37
N GLU A 417 12.05 -17.91 -20.06
CA GLU A 417 11.03 -17.64 -21.10
C GLU A 417 10.99 -16.16 -21.48
N LEU A 418 11.07 -15.24 -20.50
CA LEU A 418 11.17 -13.80 -20.80
C LEU A 418 12.62 -13.31 -20.95
N GLY A 419 13.62 -14.10 -20.54
CA GLY A 419 15.02 -13.74 -20.70
C GLY A 419 15.49 -12.57 -19.83
N ILE A 420 14.82 -12.27 -18.69
CA ILE A 420 15.13 -11.09 -17.88
C ILE A 420 16.61 -11.06 -17.47
N LYS A 421 17.30 -9.97 -17.84
CA LYS A 421 18.70 -9.69 -17.50
C LYS A 421 18.86 -8.63 -16.42
N THR A 422 17.90 -7.72 -16.31
CA THR A 422 17.95 -6.61 -15.36
C THR A 422 16.64 -6.47 -14.60
N ASP A 423 16.76 -6.32 -13.28
CA ASP A 423 15.69 -6.06 -12.33
C ASP A 423 15.82 -4.63 -11.79
N VAL A 424 14.95 -3.74 -12.25
CA VAL A 424 14.91 -2.33 -11.87
C VAL A 424 13.92 -2.13 -10.72
N ASP A 425 14.45 -2.05 -9.51
CA ASP A 425 13.67 -1.91 -8.28
C ASP A 425 13.51 -0.43 -7.88
N LEU A 426 12.28 0.08 -7.98
CA LEU A 426 11.95 1.48 -7.67
C LEU A 426 11.65 1.70 -6.18
N ARG A 427 11.82 0.68 -5.34
CA ARG A 427 11.60 0.78 -3.89
C ARG A 427 12.74 1.53 -3.18
N THR A 428 12.42 2.07 -2.01
CA THR A 428 13.33 2.79 -1.13
C THR A 428 14.26 1.84 -0.38
N ASP A 429 15.30 2.37 0.26
CA ASP A 429 16.23 1.56 1.07
C ASP A 429 15.54 0.86 2.23
N LEU A 430 14.49 1.47 2.78
CA LEU A 430 13.71 0.87 3.86
C LEU A 430 12.86 -0.30 3.35
N GLU A 431 12.29 -0.19 2.17
CA GLU A 431 11.49 -1.25 1.55
C GLU A 431 12.34 -2.42 1.06
N CYS A 432 13.58 -2.16 0.62
CA CYS A 432 14.56 -3.17 0.18
C CYS A 432 15.56 -3.57 1.28
N TRP A 433 15.26 -3.31 2.55
CA TRP A 433 16.27 -3.41 3.62
C TRP A 433 17.00 -4.75 3.61
N GLY A 434 18.33 -4.69 3.56
CA GLY A 434 19.20 -5.87 3.63
C GLY A 434 19.27 -6.70 2.33
N MET A 435 18.59 -6.30 1.26
CA MET A 435 18.75 -6.93 -0.05
C MET A 435 20.10 -6.55 -0.67
N THR A 436 20.75 -7.51 -1.32
CA THR A 436 22.02 -7.33 -2.04
C THR A 436 21.98 -7.81 -3.48
N GLU A 437 20.92 -8.52 -3.88
CA GLU A 437 20.73 -9.11 -5.20
C GLU A 437 19.24 -9.21 -5.56
N SER A 438 18.94 -9.50 -6.82
CA SER A 438 17.57 -9.68 -7.31
C SER A 438 16.96 -10.98 -6.75
N PRO A 439 15.65 -11.03 -6.48
CA PRO A 439 14.95 -12.29 -6.20
C PRO A 439 15.01 -13.33 -7.35
N LEU A 440 15.51 -12.95 -8.53
CA LEU A 440 15.78 -13.84 -9.66
C LEU A 440 17.17 -14.50 -9.60
N GLY A 441 18.02 -14.12 -8.65
CA GLY A 441 19.38 -14.63 -8.48
C GLY A 441 20.46 -13.67 -8.97
N SER A 442 21.70 -14.02 -8.66
CA SER A 442 22.90 -13.18 -8.86
C SER A 442 23.33 -13.00 -10.32
N ASP A 443 22.78 -13.79 -11.24
CA ASP A 443 22.98 -13.67 -12.69
C ASP A 443 22.06 -12.63 -13.34
N VAL A 444 21.12 -12.05 -12.58
CA VAL A 444 20.29 -10.91 -13.00
C VAL A 444 20.83 -9.64 -12.33
N GLU A 445 21.10 -8.60 -13.12
CA GLU A 445 21.55 -7.31 -12.57
C GLU A 445 20.42 -6.67 -11.77
N TRP A 446 20.61 -6.53 -10.46
CA TRP A 446 19.70 -5.78 -9.60
C TRP A 446 20.10 -4.31 -9.54
N PHE A 447 19.27 -3.45 -10.11
CA PHE A 447 19.46 -2.01 -10.10
C PHE A 447 18.34 -1.34 -9.28
N ARG A 448 18.69 -0.81 -8.11
CA ARG A 448 17.73 -0.13 -7.24
C ARG A 448 17.88 1.39 -7.32
N SER A 449 16.81 2.08 -7.66
CA SER A 449 16.73 3.55 -7.62
C SER A 449 15.30 3.99 -7.36
N SER A 450 15.01 4.52 -6.17
CA SER A 450 13.65 4.94 -5.86
C SER A 450 13.26 6.20 -6.63
N SER A 451 12.39 6.05 -7.62
CA SER A 451 12.01 7.13 -8.53
C SER A 451 11.13 8.22 -7.90
N ARG A 452 10.73 8.11 -6.62
CA ARG A 452 9.62 8.90 -6.03
C ARG A 452 8.32 8.72 -6.84
N VAL A 453 7.24 9.39 -6.47
CA VAL A 453 5.93 9.27 -7.14
C VAL A 453 5.29 10.61 -7.39
N TYR A 454 4.51 10.68 -8.48
CA TYR A 454 3.66 11.83 -8.80
C TYR A 454 4.42 13.15 -8.70
N ALA A 455 3.89 14.17 -8.02
CA ALA A 455 4.53 15.47 -7.87
C ALA A 455 5.96 15.40 -7.29
N ALA A 456 6.27 14.39 -6.46
CA ALA A 456 7.60 14.21 -5.90
C ALA A 456 8.65 13.75 -6.93
N MET A 457 8.26 13.43 -8.17
CA MET A 457 9.24 13.22 -9.26
C MET A 457 9.88 14.51 -9.75
N CYS A 458 9.25 15.66 -9.47
CA CYS A 458 9.71 16.96 -9.93
C CYS A 458 10.65 17.66 -8.94
N THR A 459 10.83 17.10 -7.74
CA THR A 459 11.88 17.52 -6.81
C THR A 459 13.25 17.13 -7.34
N ASP A 460 14.32 17.75 -6.85
CA ASP A 460 15.67 17.51 -7.36
C ASP A 460 16.13 16.06 -7.13
N ASP A 461 15.76 15.46 -6.00
CA ASP A 461 16.03 14.05 -5.73
C ASP A 461 15.20 13.11 -6.62
N GLY A 462 13.94 13.44 -6.89
CA GLY A 462 13.08 12.73 -7.84
C GLY A 462 13.64 12.76 -9.25
N LYS A 463 14.02 13.94 -9.76
CA LYS A 463 14.69 14.12 -11.05
C LYS A 463 15.99 13.30 -11.12
N GLY A 464 16.82 13.38 -10.09
CA GLY A 464 18.05 12.60 -10.00
C GLY A 464 17.81 11.08 -10.06
N ALA A 465 16.76 10.58 -9.40
CA ALA A 465 16.40 9.18 -9.43
C ALA A 465 15.87 8.72 -10.80
N PHE A 466 14.98 9.50 -11.42
CA PHE A 466 14.49 9.23 -12.78
C PHE A 466 15.63 9.25 -13.79
N ALA A 467 16.57 10.20 -13.69
CA ALA A 467 17.75 10.24 -14.56
C ALA A 467 18.59 8.96 -14.47
N LYS A 468 18.71 8.34 -13.30
CA LYS A 468 19.42 7.05 -13.17
C LYS A 468 18.64 5.90 -13.83
N VAL A 469 17.32 5.86 -13.64
CA VAL A 469 16.43 4.86 -14.28
C VAL A 469 16.51 4.98 -15.81
N PHE A 470 16.39 6.17 -16.38
CA PHE A 470 16.47 6.36 -17.83
C PHE A 470 17.84 5.98 -18.41
N ARG A 471 18.94 6.25 -17.70
CA ARG A 471 20.27 5.79 -18.15
C ARG A 471 20.35 4.26 -18.25
N LYS A 472 19.73 3.53 -17.30
CA LYS A 472 19.63 2.07 -17.39
C LYS A 472 18.80 1.63 -18.58
N LEU A 473 17.72 2.33 -18.89
CA LEU A 473 16.87 2.04 -20.04
C LEU A 473 17.55 2.34 -21.39
N LEU A 474 18.52 3.25 -21.47
CA LEU A 474 19.25 3.53 -22.72
C LEU A 474 20.31 2.48 -23.06
N ASP A 475 20.82 1.77 -22.06
CA ASP A 475 21.85 0.75 -22.29
C ASP A 475 21.22 -0.58 -22.73
N ARG A 476 21.48 -0.94 -23.99
CA ARG A 476 20.92 -2.12 -24.67
C ARG A 476 21.32 -3.44 -24.02
N ASN A 477 22.37 -3.47 -23.20
CA ASN A 477 22.80 -4.68 -22.51
C ASN A 477 21.83 -5.11 -21.39
N ASN A 478 21.00 -4.19 -20.91
CA ASN A 478 20.04 -4.46 -19.83
C ASN A 478 18.80 -5.25 -20.29
N TYR A 479 18.62 -5.47 -21.60
CA TYR A 479 17.39 -6.03 -22.16
C TYR A 479 17.45 -7.55 -22.38
N PRO A 480 16.34 -8.28 -22.14
CA PRO A 480 15.08 -7.82 -21.56
C PRO A 480 15.15 -7.42 -20.07
N LEU A 481 14.37 -6.44 -19.65
CA LEU A 481 14.33 -5.97 -18.26
C LEU A 481 12.92 -5.93 -17.67
N VAL A 482 12.85 -6.06 -16.35
CA VAL A 482 11.64 -5.83 -15.56
C VAL A 482 11.85 -4.63 -14.65
N PHE A 483 10.82 -3.80 -14.48
CA PHE A 483 10.84 -2.73 -13.48
C PHE A 483 9.59 -2.76 -12.60
N HIS A 484 9.78 -2.50 -11.30
CA HIS A 484 8.70 -2.68 -10.33
C HIS A 484 8.81 -1.73 -9.14
N CYS A 485 7.74 -1.67 -8.35
CA CYS A 485 7.73 -1.11 -7.00
C CYS A 485 7.05 -2.13 -6.07
N ILE A 486 6.31 -1.75 -5.03
CA ILE A 486 5.58 -2.75 -4.22
C ILE A 486 4.39 -3.33 -5.00
N ALA A 487 3.44 -2.47 -5.35
CA ALA A 487 2.19 -2.83 -6.04
C ALA A 487 2.34 -2.81 -7.57
N GLY A 488 3.48 -2.31 -8.06
CA GLY A 488 3.65 -2.03 -9.48
C GLY A 488 2.74 -0.93 -9.98
N ALA A 489 2.24 -0.05 -9.11
CA ALA A 489 1.19 0.94 -9.40
C ALA A 489 1.77 2.34 -9.64
N ASP A 490 2.33 2.96 -8.61
CA ASP A 490 2.54 4.41 -8.60
C ASP A 490 3.90 4.81 -9.20
N ARG A 491 5.01 4.35 -8.61
CA ARG A 491 6.38 4.54 -9.14
C ARG A 491 6.53 3.90 -10.51
N THR A 492 6.10 2.65 -10.60
CA THR A 492 6.08 1.86 -11.83
C THR A 492 5.17 2.50 -12.87
N GLY A 493 3.97 2.96 -12.50
CA GLY A 493 3.06 3.64 -13.42
C GLY A 493 3.66 4.95 -13.95
N ALA A 494 4.35 5.73 -13.11
CA ALA A 494 5.03 6.95 -13.55
C ALA A 494 6.15 6.67 -14.57
N VAL A 495 6.99 5.67 -14.31
CA VAL A 495 8.02 5.22 -15.27
C VAL A 495 7.38 4.71 -16.57
N ALA A 496 6.35 3.87 -16.48
CA ALA A 496 5.63 3.34 -17.63
C ALA A 496 4.97 4.46 -18.47
N PHE A 497 4.38 5.46 -17.81
CA PHE A 497 3.75 6.62 -18.44
C PHE A 497 4.77 7.40 -19.27
N ILE A 498 5.93 7.72 -18.70
CA ILE A 498 6.99 8.43 -19.42
C ILE A 498 7.52 7.59 -20.58
N LEU A 499 7.83 6.31 -20.36
CA LEU A 499 8.40 5.46 -21.39
C LEU A 499 7.50 5.35 -22.62
N LYS A 500 6.21 5.05 -22.40
CA LYS A 500 5.25 4.96 -23.50
C LYS A 500 5.02 6.32 -24.16
N GLY A 501 5.03 7.41 -23.40
CA GLY A 501 4.95 8.77 -23.95
C GLY A 501 6.14 9.12 -24.85
N LEU A 502 7.37 8.80 -24.43
CA LEU A 502 8.58 9.00 -25.25
C LEU A 502 8.53 8.18 -26.55
N LEU A 503 7.98 6.97 -26.49
CA LEU A 503 7.81 6.07 -27.62
C LEU A 503 6.62 6.43 -28.51
N GLY A 504 5.79 7.40 -28.12
CA GLY A 504 4.67 7.85 -28.94
C GLY A 504 3.41 6.99 -28.83
N ALA A 505 3.21 6.22 -27.75
CA ALA A 505 1.96 5.50 -27.54
C ALA A 505 0.76 6.47 -27.53
N GLN A 506 -0.42 6.00 -27.94
CA GLN A 506 -1.63 6.83 -27.96
C GLN A 506 -1.90 7.41 -26.56
N GLU A 507 -2.36 8.65 -26.48
CA GLU A 507 -2.54 9.33 -25.19
C GLU A 507 -3.43 8.50 -24.24
N GLU A 508 -4.58 8.01 -24.71
CA GLU A 508 -5.48 7.19 -23.89
C GLU A 508 -4.79 5.94 -23.31
N GLU A 509 -3.85 5.31 -24.04
CA GLU A 509 -3.10 4.15 -23.55
C GLU A 509 -2.08 4.49 -22.44
N LEU A 510 -1.71 5.77 -22.31
CA LEU A 510 -0.91 6.24 -21.19
C LEU A 510 -1.73 6.18 -19.89
N TYR A 511 -2.98 6.65 -19.95
CA TYR A 511 -3.92 6.67 -18.82
C TYR A 511 -4.43 5.27 -18.50
N THR A 512 -4.91 4.52 -19.49
CA THR A 512 -5.57 3.22 -19.24
C THR A 512 -4.64 2.17 -18.66
N ASP A 513 -3.35 2.16 -19.00
CA ASP A 513 -2.38 1.25 -18.37
C ASP A 513 -2.14 1.54 -16.88
N TRP A 514 -2.30 2.79 -16.44
CA TRP A 514 -2.30 3.09 -15.01
C TRP A 514 -3.61 2.65 -14.37
N GLU A 515 -4.74 2.98 -15.00
CA GLU A 515 -6.10 2.64 -14.55
C GLU A 515 -6.32 1.13 -14.38
N LEU A 516 -5.74 0.30 -15.26
CA LEU A 516 -5.80 -1.16 -15.17
C LEU A 516 -5.26 -1.71 -13.85
N THR A 517 -4.45 -0.95 -13.12
CA THR A 517 -4.00 -1.31 -11.76
C THR A 517 -5.18 -1.62 -10.82
N ALA A 518 -6.33 -0.97 -10.99
CA ALA A 518 -7.51 -1.18 -10.13
C ALA A 518 -8.11 -2.60 -10.22
N PHE A 519 -7.81 -3.35 -11.29
CA PHE A 519 -8.25 -4.74 -11.44
C PHE A 519 -7.39 -5.73 -10.64
N TYR A 520 -6.22 -5.30 -10.15
CA TYR A 520 -5.27 -6.17 -9.44
C TYR A 520 -5.32 -6.00 -7.93
N GLN A 521 -5.57 -4.77 -7.47
CA GLN A 521 -5.54 -4.42 -6.06
C GLN A 521 -6.69 -3.49 -5.73
N PHE A 522 -7.50 -3.91 -4.76
CA PHE A 522 -8.50 -3.03 -4.19
C PHE A 522 -7.85 -2.01 -3.25
N ASP A 523 -8.04 -0.74 -3.57
CA ASP A 523 -7.67 0.37 -2.71
C ASP A 523 -8.78 1.44 -2.79
N PRO A 524 -9.51 1.70 -1.70
CA PRO A 524 -10.63 2.64 -1.68
C PRO A 524 -10.18 4.11 -1.80
N THR A 525 -8.89 4.37 -1.93
CA THR A 525 -8.31 5.70 -2.17
C THR A 525 -7.62 5.79 -3.54
N PHE A 526 -7.67 4.74 -4.36
CA PHE A 526 -7.12 4.76 -5.72
C PHE A 526 -8.00 5.61 -6.64
N SER A 527 -7.66 6.90 -6.78
CA SER A 527 -8.40 7.87 -7.60
C SER A 527 -7.45 8.68 -8.47
N HIS A 528 -7.95 9.24 -9.57
CA HIS A 528 -7.15 10.19 -10.36
C HIS A 528 -6.82 11.45 -9.55
N ALA A 529 -7.76 11.97 -8.76
CA ALA A 529 -7.58 13.20 -8.00
C ALA A 529 -6.44 13.09 -6.97
N ASP A 530 -6.41 12.01 -6.19
CA ASP A 530 -5.44 11.82 -5.10
C ASP A 530 -4.07 11.33 -5.58
N ARG A 531 -3.97 10.93 -6.86
CA ARG A 531 -2.79 10.25 -7.40
C ARG A 531 -2.41 10.79 -8.76
N PHE A 532 -3.03 10.28 -9.82
CA PHE A 532 -2.59 10.48 -11.19
C PHE A 532 -2.58 11.95 -11.61
N SER A 533 -3.49 12.77 -11.10
CA SER A 533 -3.52 14.22 -11.36
C SER A 533 -2.26 14.93 -10.86
N HIS A 534 -1.66 14.45 -9.76
CA HIS A 534 -0.37 14.94 -9.28
C HIS A 534 0.81 14.51 -10.18
N LEU A 535 0.68 13.41 -10.92
CA LEU A 535 1.63 13.06 -11.99
C LEU A 535 1.49 14.03 -13.17
N ILE A 536 0.26 14.25 -13.62
CA ILE A 536 -0.02 15.12 -14.77
C ILE A 536 0.36 16.57 -14.48
N SER A 537 0.20 17.05 -13.25
CA SER A 537 0.60 18.42 -12.87
C SER A 537 2.09 18.69 -13.03
N CYS A 538 2.93 17.65 -12.91
CA CYS A 538 4.37 17.73 -13.19
C CYS A 538 4.65 18.00 -14.68
N PHE A 539 3.93 17.34 -15.58
CA PHE A 539 4.07 17.52 -17.03
C PHE A 539 3.41 18.80 -17.53
N ASN A 540 2.33 19.25 -16.88
CA ASN A 540 1.70 20.54 -17.22
C ASN A 540 2.62 21.75 -17.02
N GLN A 541 3.68 21.61 -16.22
CA GLN A 541 4.70 22.64 -16.02
C GLN A 541 5.84 22.59 -17.06
N GLN A 542 5.85 21.57 -17.92
CA GLN A 542 6.88 21.41 -18.95
C GLN A 542 6.47 22.11 -20.26
N PRO A 543 7.43 22.57 -21.06
CA PRO A 543 7.18 23.02 -22.43
C PRO A 543 6.56 21.91 -23.29
N GLY A 544 5.68 22.29 -24.23
CA GLY A 544 5.07 21.36 -25.19
C GLY A 544 3.57 21.56 -25.39
N ASN A 545 3.08 21.28 -26.59
CA ASN A 545 1.68 21.46 -26.99
C ASN A 545 0.80 20.26 -26.62
N ASN A 546 1.40 19.07 -26.55
CA ASN A 546 0.73 17.83 -26.19
C ASN A 546 1.52 17.11 -25.07
N ILE A 547 0.95 16.02 -24.57
CA ILE A 547 1.56 15.28 -23.46
C ILE A 547 2.93 14.68 -23.83
N HIS A 548 3.12 14.24 -25.09
CA HIS A 548 4.36 13.65 -25.56
C HIS A 548 5.51 14.66 -25.57
N GLU A 549 5.28 15.86 -26.09
CA GLU A 549 6.26 16.97 -26.08
C GLU A 549 6.62 17.41 -24.66
N LYS A 550 5.63 17.39 -23.74
CA LYS A 550 5.85 17.70 -22.31
C LYS A 550 6.68 16.64 -21.61
N ILE A 551 6.43 15.37 -21.90
CA ILE A 551 7.22 14.25 -21.40
C ILE A 551 8.65 14.32 -21.95
N GLU A 552 8.81 14.58 -23.24
CA GLU A 552 10.11 14.75 -23.87
C GLU A 552 10.90 15.89 -23.22
N SER A 553 10.26 17.06 -23.04
CA SER A 553 10.87 18.20 -22.36
C SER A 553 11.29 17.89 -20.93
N TYR A 554 10.48 17.13 -20.18
CA TYR A 554 10.87 16.66 -18.85
C TYR A 554 12.16 15.84 -18.90
N VAL A 555 12.26 14.90 -19.84
CA VAL A 555 13.42 14.00 -19.95
C VAL A 555 14.67 14.74 -20.42
N LEU A 556 14.55 15.68 -21.36
CA LEU A 556 15.67 16.55 -21.74
C LEU A 556 16.18 17.36 -20.53
N ASN A 557 15.27 17.86 -19.69
CA ASN A 557 15.62 18.56 -18.45
C ASN A 557 16.31 17.66 -17.40
N LEU A 558 16.26 16.34 -17.54
CA LEU A 558 17.05 15.40 -16.73
C LEU A 558 18.50 15.25 -17.21
N GLY A 559 18.86 15.91 -18.32
CA GLY A 559 20.19 15.89 -18.91
C GLY A 559 20.38 14.88 -20.04
N PHE A 560 19.30 14.41 -20.66
CA PHE A 560 19.36 13.59 -21.88
C PHE A 560 19.32 14.47 -23.13
N THR A 561 19.86 13.94 -24.23
CA THR A 561 19.91 14.63 -25.51
C THR A 561 18.81 14.13 -26.45
N GLN A 562 18.58 14.88 -27.54
CA GLN A 562 17.69 14.42 -28.62
C GLN A 562 18.20 13.12 -29.26
N ASP A 563 19.51 12.96 -29.38
CA ASP A 563 20.14 11.75 -29.93
C ASP A 563 19.90 10.52 -29.04
N ASP A 564 19.89 10.69 -27.71
CA ASP A 564 19.54 9.63 -26.77
C ASP A 564 18.10 9.13 -27.01
N LEU A 565 17.15 10.07 -27.17
CA LEU A 565 15.75 9.74 -27.39
C LEU A 565 15.51 9.12 -28.78
N ALA A 566 16.21 9.62 -29.81
CA ALA A 566 16.18 9.03 -31.15
C ALA A 566 16.72 7.60 -31.14
N SER A 567 17.89 7.37 -30.52
CA SER A 567 18.48 6.04 -30.36
C SER A 567 17.58 5.07 -29.59
N PHE A 568 16.88 5.57 -28.56
CA PHE A 568 15.91 4.79 -27.81
C PHE A 568 14.71 4.39 -28.67
N ARG A 569 14.14 5.34 -29.43
CA ARG A 569 13.03 5.09 -30.36
C ARG A 569 13.44 4.10 -31.45
N ASP A 570 14.62 4.25 -32.04
CA ASP A 570 15.13 3.34 -33.07
C ASP A 570 15.32 1.91 -32.53
N PHE A 571 15.73 1.80 -31.27
CA PHE A 571 15.85 0.49 -30.62
C PHE A 571 14.50 -0.14 -30.31
N MET A 572 13.55 0.64 -29.80
CA MET A 572 12.28 0.15 -29.24
C MET A 572 11.11 0.08 -30.23
N LEU A 573 11.21 0.70 -31.41
CA LEU A 573 10.14 0.73 -32.41
C LEU A 573 10.45 -0.19 -33.60
N GLU A 574 9.42 -0.84 -34.14
CA GLU A 574 9.44 -1.68 -35.34
C GLU A 574 8.36 -1.29 -36.37
#